data_AF-A0A3R9I170-F1
#
_entry.id   AF-A0A3R9I170-F1
#
_cell.length_a   1.000
_cell.length_b   1.000
_cell.length_c   1.000
_cell.angle_alpha   90.00
_cell.angle_beta   90.00
_cell.angle_gamma   90.00
#
_symmetry.space_group_name_H-M   'P 1'
#
loop_
_entity.id
_entity.type
_entity.pdbx_description
1 polymer ?
#
loop_
_entity_poly.entity_id
_entity_poly.type
_entity_poly.pdbx_seq_one_letter_code
_entity_poly.pdbx_strand_id
1 'polypeptide(L)'
;MENFYLVKDENQFAAFQDFVAKNSAKLQDYLTFLKDEFAVYDLPQAIIWSDFDSATQIIREIPVPAYTNDRRMVMTPELTVWKALYLLQLENYESSHQTRAIEGHYQSLSENSLLQIVGHELAHWSEHFLDDFDGYGAYIWFEEGMVEYISRKYFFTNEEFRVEKACNQSLVKLFQKKHGWHSLNDFGTSTYQGNYASIFYEYWRSFLTVDKLVENLGSVQAVCDSYHRWTNTDKTLPLLDWFIQQKIIDKEI
;
A
#
# COMPACT_ATOMS: atom_id res chain seq x y z
N MET A 1 7.14 20.57 -0.43
CA MET A 1 7.47 19.37 0.37
C MET A 1 8.93 19.43 0.77
N GLU A 2 9.18 19.67 2.05
CA GLU A 2 10.54 19.71 2.62
C GLU A 2 11.02 18.29 2.96
N ASN A 3 12.32 18.02 2.83
CA ASN A 3 12.91 16.75 3.21
C ASN A 3 13.64 16.89 4.55
N PHE A 4 13.20 16.10 5.54
CA PHE A 4 13.86 15.97 6.83
C PHE A 4 14.43 14.56 6.98
N TYR A 5 15.52 14.45 7.75
CA TYR A 5 16.23 13.20 7.96
C TYR A 5 16.34 12.95 9.46
N LEU A 6 15.74 11.86 9.93
CA LEU A 6 15.87 11.39 11.30
C LEU A 6 16.72 10.13 11.30
N VAL A 7 18.01 10.30 11.60
CA VAL A 7 19.05 9.31 11.36
C VAL A 7 19.94 9.16 12.58
N LYS A 8 20.56 7.98 12.73
CA LYS A 8 21.42 7.62 13.87
C LYS A 8 22.83 8.19 13.74
N ASP A 9 23.35 8.30 12.52
CA ASP A 9 24.72 8.74 12.25
C ASP A 9 24.89 9.35 10.84
N GLU A 10 26.11 9.85 10.57
CA GLU A 10 26.47 10.51 9.31
C GLU A 10 26.44 9.56 8.10
N ASN A 11 26.71 8.27 8.28
CA ASN A 11 26.68 7.31 7.17
C ASN A 11 25.24 7.07 6.72
N GLN A 12 24.32 6.92 7.68
CA GLN A 12 22.90 6.79 7.38
C GLN A 12 22.34 8.08 6.76
N PHE A 13 22.75 9.24 7.26
CA PHE A 13 22.41 10.52 6.65
C PHE A 13 22.81 10.57 5.17
N ALA A 14 24.07 10.25 4.86
CA ALA A 14 24.58 10.25 3.50
C ALA A 14 23.83 9.26 2.60
N ALA A 15 23.53 8.05 3.10
CA ALA A 15 22.77 7.04 2.36
C ALA A 15 21.35 7.50 2.03
N PHE A 16 20.67 8.16 2.98
CA PHE A 16 19.29 8.64 2.75
C PHE A 16 19.29 9.84 1.80
N GLN A 17 20.26 10.74 1.91
CA GLN A 17 20.42 11.83 0.95
C GLN A 17 20.69 11.30 -0.46
N ASP A 18 21.54 10.28 -0.62
CA ASP A 18 21.80 9.65 -1.91
C ASP A 18 20.54 9.01 -2.50
N PHE A 19 19.77 8.26 -1.71
CA PHE A 19 18.50 7.69 -2.15
C PHE A 19 17.55 8.77 -2.69
N VAL A 20 17.38 9.87 -1.94
CA VAL A 20 16.48 10.97 -2.34
C VAL A 20 17.00 11.68 -3.59
N ALA A 21 18.30 12.00 -3.65
CA ALA A 21 18.90 12.69 -4.78
C ALA A 21 18.79 11.86 -6.07
N LYS A 22 19.17 10.57 -5.98
CA LYS A 22 19.13 9.61 -7.09
C LYS A 22 17.72 9.44 -7.66
N ASN A 23 16.70 9.45 -6.80
CA ASN A 23 15.31 9.18 -7.20
C ASN A 23 14.45 10.43 -7.39
N SER A 24 15.02 11.62 -7.18
CA SER A 24 14.30 12.90 -7.24
C SER A 24 13.49 13.09 -8.53
N ALA A 25 14.09 12.85 -9.69
CA ALA A 25 13.42 12.98 -10.98
C ALA A 25 12.22 12.02 -11.10
N LYS A 26 12.41 10.74 -10.77
CA LYS A 26 11.35 9.73 -10.86
C LYS A 26 10.19 10.00 -9.90
N LEU A 27 10.48 10.55 -8.71
CA LEU A 27 9.44 10.97 -7.76
C LEU A 27 8.70 12.22 -8.24
N GLN A 28 9.37 13.18 -8.88
CA GLN A 28 8.71 14.35 -9.48
C GLN A 28 7.82 13.95 -10.67
N ASP A 29 8.28 13.02 -11.50
CA ASP A 29 7.48 12.47 -12.59
C ASP A 29 6.22 11.78 -12.05
N TYR A 30 6.35 11.02 -10.96
CA TYR A 30 5.21 10.39 -10.31
C TYR A 30 4.24 11.39 -9.68
N LEU A 31 4.73 12.45 -9.03
CA LEU A 31 3.88 13.52 -8.50
C LEU A 31 3.10 14.23 -9.60
N THR A 32 3.74 14.45 -10.76
CA THR A 32 3.06 15.01 -11.93
C THR A 32 1.96 14.08 -12.43
N PHE A 33 2.26 12.78 -12.53
CA PHE A 33 1.28 11.76 -12.87
C PHE A 33 0.10 11.71 -11.88
N LEU A 34 0.37 11.73 -10.58
CA LEU A 34 -0.68 11.76 -9.55
C LEU A 34 -1.54 13.01 -9.63
N LYS A 35 -0.94 14.17 -9.89
CA LYS A 35 -1.67 15.41 -10.07
C LYS A 35 -2.62 15.35 -11.27
N ASP A 36 -2.13 14.84 -12.39
CA ASP A 36 -2.86 14.85 -13.66
C ASP A 36 -3.95 13.76 -13.72
N GLU A 37 -3.67 12.58 -13.17
CA GLU A 37 -4.56 11.40 -13.29
C GLU A 37 -5.38 11.11 -12.03
N PHE A 38 -4.95 11.62 -10.87
CA PHE A 38 -5.57 11.34 -9.56
C PHE A 38 -5.88 12.59 -8.74
N ALA A 39 -5.80 13.77 -9.37
CA ALA A 39 -6.13 15.05 -8.74
C ALA A 39 -5.38 15.32 -7.42
N VAL A 40 -4.15 14.84 -7.28
CA VAL A 40 -3.30 15.17 -6.11
C VAL A 40 -2.77 16.60 -6.26
N TYR A 41 -3.46 17.56 -5.63
CA TYR A 41 -3.09 18.97 -5.66
C TYR A 41 -2.33 19.41 -4.42
N ASP A 42 -2.73 18.88 -3.27
CA ASP A 42 -2.04 19.07 -2.00
C ASP A 42 -1.05 17.94 -1.77
N LEU A 43 0.01 18.28 -1.05
CA LEU A 43 1.09 17.35 -0.72
C LEU A 43 1.45 17.51 0.75
N PRO A 44 2.07 16.48 1.36
CA PRO A 44 2.57 16.62 2.71
C PRO A 44 3.56 17.79 2.76
N GLN A 45 3.46 18.57 3.84
CA GLN A 45 4.35 19.72 4.06
C GLN A 45 5.80 19.23 4.12
N ALA A 46 6.01 18.06 4.71
CA ALA A 46 7.29 17.43 4.92
C ALA A 46 7.28 15.92 4.62
N ILE A 47 8.38 15.42 4.05
CA ILE A 47 8.76 14.01 4.12
C ILE A 47 9.85 13.87 5.19
N ILE A 48 9.65 12.94 6.12
CA ILE A 48 10.65 12.53 7.10
C ILE A 48 11.21 11.17 6.69
N TRP A 49 12.45 11.17 6.20
CA TRP A 49 13.23 9.98 5.95
C TRP A 49 13.84 9.51 7.25
N SER A 50 13.40 8.37 7.76
CA SER A 50 13.69 7.93 9.12
C SER A 50 14.22 6.50 9.16
N ASP A 51 15.11 6.19 10.09
CA ASP A 51 15.40 4.79 10.41
C ASP A 51 14.15 4.10 11.01
N PHE A 52 14.16 2.76 11.02
CA PHE A 52 13.03 1.94 11.47
C PHE A 52 12.56 2.27 12.89
N ASP A 53 13.48 2.34 13.86
CA ASP A 53 13.11 2.54 15.27
C ASP A 53 12.54 3.95 15.46
N SER A 54 13.17 4.94 14.82
CA SER A 54 12.69 6.31 14.82
C SER A 54 11.29 6.45 14.21
N ALA A 55 11.00 5.73 13.11
CA ALA A 55 9.70 5.77 12.46
C ALA A 55 8.58 5.11 13.28
N THR A 56 8.90 4.00 13.96
CA THR A 56 7.92 3.08 14.58
C THR A 56 7.81 3.20 16.10
N GLN A 57 8.74 3.89 16.76
CA GLN A 57 8.75 4.03 18.22
C GLN A 57 8.89 5.49 18.67
N ILE A 58 9.59 6.33 17.91
CA ILE A 58 9.86 7.72 18.31
C ILE A 58 8.82 8.68 17.73
N ILE A 59 8.62 8.66 16.40
CA ILE A 59 7.67 9.57 15.75
C ILE A 59 6.22 9.13 16.03
N ARG A 60 5.96 7.83 15.96
CA ARG A 60 4.65 7.22 16.20
C ARG A 60 4.82 5.76 16.58
N GLU A 61 4.09 5.30 17.60
CA GLU A 61 4.06 3.90 18.02
C GLU A 61 3.17 3.07 17.07
N ILE A 62 3.73 2.65 15.94
CA ILE A 62 3.07 1.80 14.94
C ILE A 62 4.08 0.81 14.32
N PRO A 63 3.64 -0.36 13.85
CA PRO A 63 4.56 -1.41 13.41
C PRO A 63 5.23 -1.14 12.05
N VAL A 64 4.56 -0.44 11.13
CA VAL A 64 5.07 -0.25 9.76
C VAL A 64 5.78 1.12 9.65
N PRO A 65 7.01 1.18 9.11
CA PRO A 65 7.81 2.41 9.04
C PRO A 65 7.50 3.27 7.80
N ALA A 66 6.25 3.22 7.32
CA ALA A 66 5.71 4.06 6.25
C ALA A 66 4.29 4.45 6.63
N TYR A 67 4.01 5.75 6.59
CA TYR A 67 2.68 6.30 6.84
C TYR A 67 2.63 7.78 6.46
N THR A 68 1.44 8.25 6.14
CA THR A 68 1.15 9.64 5.85
C THR A 68 -0.02 10.16 6.67
N ASN A 69 -0.14 11.48 6.78
CA ASN A 69 -1.29 12.18 7.35
C ASN A 69 -1.39 13.58 6.74
N ASP A 70 -2.38 14.37 7.16
CA ASP A 70 -2.66 15.75 6.76
C ASP A 70 -1.47 16.75 6.83
N ARG A 71 -0.34 16.35 7.41
CA ARG A 71 0.83 17.20 7.58
C ARG A 71 2.11 16.65 6.98
N ARG A 72 2.36 15.35 7.12
CA ARG A 72 3.67 14.75 6.79
C ARG A 72 3.55 13.30 6.33
N MET A 73 4.55 12.91 5.56
CA MET A 73 4.85 11.51 5.27
C MET A 73 6.10 11.09 6.06
N VAL A 74 6.11 9.87 6.56
CA VAL A 74 7.28 9.23 7.18
C VAL A 74 7.58 7.96 6.39
N MET A 75 8.86 7.72 6.06
CA MET A 75 9.27 6.53 5.33
C MET A 75 10.71 6.14 5.68
N THR A 76 10.96 4.84 5.88
CA THR A 76 12.31 4.27 5.95
C THR A 76 12.82 3.85 4.56
N PRO A 77 13.82 4.54 3.97
CA PRO A 77 14.32 4.26 2.62
C PRO A 77 15.40 3.17 2.59
N GLU A 78 15.23 2.09 3.36
CA GLU A 78 16.23 1.02 3.49
C GLU A 78 15.67 -0.33 3.04
N LEU A 79 16.16 -0.83 1.90
CA LEU A 79 15.65 -2.07 1.31
C LEU A 79 15.82 -3.28 2.24
N THR A 80 16.92 -3.34 2.98
CA THR A 80 17.19 -4.42 3.95
C THR A 80 16.16 -4.45 5.08
N VAL A 81 15.71 -3.29 5.56
CA VAL A 81 14.66 -3.18 6.59
C VAL A 81 13.35 -3.76 6.05
N TRP A 82 12.94 -3.35 4.85
CA TRP A 82 11.70 -3.85 4.23
C TRP A 82 11.75 -5.35 3.94
N LYS A 83 12.88 -5.87 3.46
CA LYS A 83 13.06 -7.32 3.28
C LYS A 83 12.89 -8.08 4.59
N ALA A 84 13.50 -7.60 5.68
CA ALA A 84 13.36 -8.21 6.99
C ALA A 84 11.91 -8.16 7.48
N LEU A 85 11.26 -7.00 7.37
CA LEU A 85 9.86 -6.79 7.78
C LEU A 85 8.91 -7.71 7.02
N TYR A 86 9.07 -7.85 5.71
CA TYR A 86 8.23 -8.74 4.93
C TYR A 86 8.44 -10.22 5.28
N LEU A 87 9.64 -10.62 5.68
CA LEU A 87 9.90 -11.99 6.15
C LEU A 87 9.27 -12.29 7.51
N LEU A 88 9.10 -11.29 8.40
CA LEU A 88 8.42 -11.47 9.69
C LEU A 88 6.97 -11.98 9.52
N GLN A 89 6.36 -11.70 8.37
CA GLN A 89 5.01 -12.19 8.04
C GLN A 89 4.94 -13.71 7.93
N LEU A 90 6.08 -14.37 7.69
CA LEU A 90 6.21 -15.81 7.56
C LEU A 90 6.67 -16.51 8.84
N GLU A 91 7.03 -15.77 9.90
CA GLU A 91 7.68 -16.32 11.10
C GLU A 91 6.87 -17.46 11.76
N ASN A 92 5.54 -17.39 11.68
CA ASN A 92 4.64 -18.38 12.26
C ASN A 92 4.21 -19.49 11.28
N TYR A 93 4.86 -19.62 10.12
CA TYR A 93 4.55 -20.64 9.12
C TYR A 93 5.69 -21.65 8.99
N GLU A 94 5.32 -22.92 8.82
CA GLU A 94 6.30 -23.98 8.57
C GLU A 94 6.96 -23.81 7.20
N SER A 95 8.23 -24.26 7.10
CA SER A 95 8.93 -24.26 5.81
C SER A 95 8.27 -25.24 4.84
N SER A 96 7.88 -24.72 3.68
CA SER A 96 7.20 -25.44 2.61
C SER A 96 7.71 -24.92 1.27
N HIS A 97 7.34 -25.56 0.16
CA HIS A 97 7.66 -25.03 -1.16
C HIS A 97 7.06 -23.62 -1.37
N GLN A 98 5.85 -23.39 -0.84
CA GLN A 98 5.17 -22.11 -0.94
C GLN A 98 5.87 -21.01 -0.13
N THR A 99 6.20 -21.26 1.14
CA THR A 99 6.89 -20.27 1.99
C THR A 99 8.29 -19.97 1.49
N ARG A 100 9.05 -20.96 1.00
CA ARG A 100 10.36 -20.71 0.37
C ARG A 100 10.29 -19.89 -0.92
N ALA A 101 9.23 -20.05 -1.71
CA ALA A 101 9.03 -19.23 -2.90
C ALA A 101 8.74 -17.77 -2.54
N ILE A 102 7.93 -17.54 -1.50
CA ILE A 102 7.64 -16.20 -0.97
C ILE A 102 8.90 -15.57 -0.36
N GLU A 103 9.68 -16.33 0.42
CA GLU A 103 10.98 -15.87 0.96
C GLU A 103 11.93 -15.46 -0.18
N GLY A 104 12.02 -16.28 -1.23
CA GLY A 104 12.82 -15.98 -2.41
C GLY A 104 12.39 -14.69 -3.11
N HIS A 105 11.08 -14.45 -3.23
CA HIS A 105 10.53 -13.19 -3.74
C HIS A 105 10.96 -12.00 -2.90
N TYR A 106 10.74 -12.02 -1.58
CA TYR A 106 11.12 -10.91 -0.70
C TYR A 106 12.63 -10.65 -0.72
N GLN A 107 13.47 -11.68 -0.80
CA GLN A 107 14.92 -11.49 -0.95
C GLN A 107 15.30 -10.85 -2.28
N SER A 108 14.47 -11.00 -3.32
CA SER A 108 14.69 -10.45 -4.66
C SER A 108 14.19 -9.01 -4.86
N LEU A 109 13.54 -8.39 -3.86
CA LEU A 109 13.02 -7.03 -3.97
C LEU A 109 14.11 -6.03 -4.39
N SER A 110 13.70 -5.07 -5.22
CA SER A 110 14.54 -4.05 -5.85
C SER A 110 14.28 -2.67 -5.23
N GLU A 111 15.03 -1.66 -5.67
CA GLU A 111 14.78 -0.26 -5.28
C GLU A 111 13.40 0.23 -5.74
N ASN A 112 12.81 -0.35 -6.79
CA ASN A 112 11.44 -0.02 -7.20
C ASN A 112 10.43 -0.32 -6.09
N SER A 113 10.69 -1.31 -5.22
CA SER A 113 9.84 -1.61 -4.06
C SER A 113 9.85 -0.47 -3.04
N LEU A 114 10.98 0.21 -2.82
CA LEU A 114 11.02 1.39 -1.96
C LEU A 114 10.27 2.57 -2.57
N LEU A 115 10.43 2.79 -3.87
CA LEU A 115 9.72 3.84 -4.59
C LEU A 115 8.21 3.59 -4.63
N GLN A 116 7.79 2.33 -4.76
CA GLN A 116 6.40 1.95 -4.69
C GLN A 116 5.79 2.30 -3.33
N ILE A 117 6.50 2.06 -2.22
CA ILE A 117 6.01 2.43 -0.88
C ILE A 117 5.91 3.95 -0.74
N VAL A 118 6.91 4.71 -1.19
CA VAL A 118 6.81 6.18 -1.25
C VAL A 118 5.61 6.61 -2.10
N GLY A 119 5.41 5.94 -3.23
CA GLY A 119 4.33 6.23 -4.15
C GLY A 119 2.93 5.90 -3.60
N HIS A 120 2.82 4.85 -2.79
CA HIS A 120 1.62 4.46 -2.06
C HIS A 120 1.22 5.58 -1.09
N GLU A 121 2.16 6.02 -0.24
CA GLU A 121 1.91 7.09 0.73
C GLU A 121 1.54 8.43 0.07
N LEU A 122 2.15 8.75 -1.07
CA LEU A 122 1.80 9.97 -1.82
C LEU A 122 0.44 9.87 -2.52
N ALA A 123 0.00 8.66 -2.89
CA ALA A 123 -1.27 8.48 -3.58
C ALA A 123 -2.50 8.63 -2.66
N HIS A 124 -2.34 8.50 -1.34
CA HIS A 124 -3.43 8.79 -0.38
C HIS A 124 -3.91 10.24 -0.45
N TRP A 125 -3.09 11.16 -0.95
CA TRP A 125 -3.45 12.58 -1.10
C TRP A 125 -4.35 12.87 -2.32
N SER A 126 -4.96 11.83 -2.88
CA SER A 126 -5.82 11.91 -4.06
C SER A 126 -7.22 12.34 -3.68
N GLU A 127 -7.69 13.44 -4.28
CA GLU A 127 -9.06 13.96 -4.14
C GLU A 127 -10.15 13.01 -4.68
N HIS A 128 -9.75 11.89 -5.30
CA HIS A 128 -10.70 10.84 -5.66
C HIS A 128 -11.20 10.02 -4.48
N PHE A 129 -10.51 10.03 -3.34
CA PHE A 129 -10.96 9.35 -2.12
C PHE A 129 -11.80 10.30 -1.27
N LEU A 130 -12.88 9.77 -0.69
CA LEU A 130 -13.83 10.59 0.08
C LEU A 130 -13.45 10.79 1.54
N ASP A 131 -12.64 9.90 2.11
CA ASP A 131 -12.22 10.02 3.49
C ASP A 131 -11.05 11.01 3.53
N ASP A 132 -11.31 12.20 4.07
CA ASP A 132 -10.24 12.99 4.66
C ASP A 132 -9.59 12.14 5.77
N PHE A 133 -8.33 12.40 6.12
CA PHE A 133 -7.57 11.69 7.16
C PHE A 133 -8.30 11.52 8.53
N ASP A 134 -9.44 12.17 8.72
CA ASP A 134 -10.35 12.12 9.86
C ASP A 134 -11.69 11.38 9.54
N GLY A 135 -11.67 10.06 9.30
CA GLY A 135 -12.96 9.39 9.00
C GLY A 135 -13.00 7.89 8.68
N TYR A 136 -11.92 7.14 8.93
CA TYR A 136 -11.78 5.72 8.54
C TYR A 136 -12.90 4.80 9.05
N GLY A 137 -13.88 4.48 8.21
CA GLY A 137 -15.04 3.70 8.64
C GLY A 137 -15.46 2.54 7.74
N ALA A 138 -15.62 2.77 6.42
CA ALA A 138 -16.47 1.88 5.62
C ALA A 138 -15.88 1.37 4.29
N TYR A 139 -14.69 1.83 3.88
CA TYR A 139 -14.09 1.44 2.59
C TYR A 139 -12.55 1.58 2.57
N ILE A 140 -11.91 1.40 3.72
CA ILE A 140 -10.44 1.44 3.86
C ILE A 140 -9.77 0.52 2.84
N TRP A 141 -10.32 -0.69 2.67
CA TRP A 141 -9.83 -1.65 1.69
C TRP A 141 -9.74 -1.09 0.27
N PHE A 142 -10.68 -0.23 -0.12
CA PHE A 142 -10.72 0.29 -1.48
C PHE A 142 -9.61 1.31 -1.70
N GLU A 143 -9.46 2.26 -0.78
CA GLU A 143 -8.38 3.24 -0.84
C GLU A 143 -7.01 2.55 -0.81
N GLU A 144 -6.78 1.70 0.19
CA GLU A 144 -5.52 0.96 0.34
C GLU A 144 -5.22 0.09 -0.88
N GLY A 145 -6.24 -0.58 -1.42
CA GLY A 145 -6.10 -1.37 -2.65
C GLY A 145 -5.78 -0.52 -3.88
N MET A 146 -6.38 0.67 -4.00
CA MET A 146 -6.15 1.60 -5.10
C MET A 146 -4.75 2.20 -5.03
N VAL A 147 -4.31 2.69 -3.88
CA VAL A 147 -2.97 3.29 -3.74
C VAL A 147 -1.86 2.24 -3.91
N GLU A 148 -2.09 0.99 -3.48
CA GLU A 148 -1.23 -0.15 -3.82
C GLU A 148 -1.19 -0.39 -5.33
N TYR A 149 -2.35 -0.45 -5.99
CA TYR A 149 -2.41 -0.69 -7.43
C TYR A 149 -1.71 0.40 -8.24
N ILE A 150 -2.00 1.68 -7.96
CA ILE A 150 -1.48 2.86 -8.67
C ILE A 150 0.05 2.90 -8.56
N SER A 151 0.57 2.82 -7.34
CA SER A 151 2.00 2.88 -7.08
C SER A 151 2.76 1.70 -7.70
N ARG A 152 2.22 0.46 -7.58
CA ARG A 152 2.82 -0.73 -8.21
C ARG A 152 2.81 -0.61 -9.73
N LYS A 153 1.71 -0.17 -10.34
CA LYS A 153 1.63 0.01 -11.80
C LYS A 153 2.63 1.02 -12.34
N TYR A 154 2.92 2.07 -11.57
CA TYR A 154 3.85 3.10 -12.00
C TYR A 154 5.32 2.67 -11.81
N PHE A 155 5.66 2.16 -10.62
CA PHE A 155 7.06 1.94 -10.26
C PHE A 155 7.59 0.58 -10.68
N PHE A 156 6.74 -0.46 -10.76
CA PHE A 156 7.18 -1.80 -11.13
C PHE A 156 7.22 -1.97 -12.64
N THR A 157 8.21 -2.75 -13.08
CA THR A 157 8.16 -3.36 -14.40
C THR A 157 6.97 -4.31 -14.50
N ASN A 158 6.55 -4.66 -15.73
CA ASN A 158 5.49 -5.64 -15.95
C ASN A 158 5.79 -6.99 -15.27
N GLU A 159 7.06 -7.40 -15.22
CA GLU A 159 7.47 -8.63 -14.57
C GLU A 159 7.41 -8.51 -13.04
N GLU A 160 7.94 -7.42 -12.45
CA GLU A 160 7.82 -7.16 -11.02
C GLU A 160 6.34 -7.14 -10.58
N PHE A 161 5.47 -6.45 -11.31
CA PHE A 161 4.03 -6.43 -11.04
C PHE A 161 3.40 -7.84 -11.09
N ARG A 162 3.75 -8.64 -12.10
CA ARG A 162 3.25 -10.00 -12.26
C ARG A 162 3.69 -10.92 -11.13
N VAL A 163 4.97 -10.85 -10.76
CA VAL A 163 5.56 -11.66 -9.69
C VAL A 163 4.99 -11.25 -8.33
N GLU A 164 4.87 -9.95 -8.05
CA GLU A 164 4.24 -9.42 -6.85
C GLU A 164 2.78 -9.90 -6.73
N LYS A 165 2.00 -9.79 -7.81
CA LYS A 165 0.61 -10.28 -7.84
C LYS A 165 0.53 -11.79 -7.52
N ALA A 166 1.40 -12.60 -8.11
CA ALA A 166 1.45 -14.03 -7.83
C ALA A 166 1.89 -14.35 -6.39
N CYS A 167 2.79 -13.55 -5.83
CA CYS A 167 3.20 -13.64 -4.44
C CYS A 167 2.03 -13.33 -3.50
N ASN A 168 1.34 -12.20 -3.70
CA ASN A 168 0.17 -11.81 -2.91
C ASN A 168 -0.95 -12.86 -2.97
N GLN A 169 -1.23 -13.43 -4.15
CA GLN A 169 -2.18 -14.55 -4.27
C GLN A 169 -1.75 -15.78 -3.45
N SER A 170 -0.45 -16.05 -3.39
CA SER A 170 0.08 -17.15 -2.59
C SER A 170 -0.01 -16.87 -1.09
N LEU A 171 0.27 -15.63 -0.67
CA LEU A 171 0.18 -15.18 0.71
C LEU A 171 -1.27 -15.21 1.22
N VAL A 172 -2.24 -14.73 0.44
CA VAL A 172 -3.68 -14.79 0.78
C VAL A 172 -4.12 -16.24 0.99
N LYS A 173 -3.77 -17.15 0.06
CA LYS A 173 -4.09 -18.59 0.22
C LYS A 173 -3.45 -19.20 1.46
N LEU A 174 -2.19 -18.86 1.74
CA LEU A 174 -1.45 -19.35 2.89
C LEU A 174 -2.12 -18.88 4.20
N PHE A 175 -2.45 -17.60 4.28
CA PHE A 175 -3.07 -16.99 5.44
C PHE A 175 -4.50 -17.51 5.67
N GLN A 176 -5.34 -17.53 4.62
CA GLN A 176 -6.71 -18.06 4.69
C GLN A 176 -6.76 -19.50 5.19
N LYS A 177 -5.81 -20.34 4.75
CA LYS A 177 -5.73 -21.74 5.21
C LYS A 177 -5.51 -21.85 6.72
N LYS A 178 -4.77 -20.92 7.31
CA LYS A 178 -4.41 -20.95 8.74
C LYS A 178 -5.41 -20.22 9.63
N HIS A 179 -5.92 -19.08 9.17
CA HIS A 179 -6.69 -18.15 9.98
C HIS A 179 -8.17 -18.06 9.60
N GLY A 180 -8.57 -18.67 8.47
CA GLY A 180 -9.92 -18.57 7.93
C GLY A 180 -10.10 -17.35 7.03
N TRP A 181 -11.34 -17.13 6.62
CA TRP A 181 -11.75 -16.03 5.75
C TRP A 181 -12.72 -15.11 6.48
N HIS A 182 -12.63 -13.81 6.19
CA HIS A 182 -13.57 -12.77 6.60
C HIS A 182 -13.68 -11.70 5.50
N SER A 183 -14.65 -10.79 5.60
CA SER A 183 -14.93 -9.83 4.53
C SER A 183 -13.97 -8.64 4.52
N LEU A 184 -13.63 -8.07 3.36
CA LEU A 184 -12.97 -6.75 3.29
C LEU A 184 -13.86 -5.61 3.80
N ASN A 185 -15.18 -5.81 3.88
CA ASN A 185 -16.05 -4.88 4.61
C ASN A 185 -15.72 -4.85 6.11
N ASP A 186 -15.06 -5.88 6.64
CA ASP A 186 -14.60 -5.94 8.03
C ASP A 186 -13.20 -5.29 8.20
N PHE A 187 -12.57 -4.83 7.11
CA PHE A 187 -11.29 -4.11 7.18
C PHE A 187 -11.53 -2.72 7.77
N GLY A 188 -11.17 -2.59 9.06
CA GLY A 188 -11.31 -1.38 9.84
C GLY A 188 -10.08 -1.06 10.68
N THR A 189 -10.18 0.00 11.47
CA THR A 189 -9.10 0.48 12.36
C THR A 189 -8.61 -0.57 13.36
N SER A 190 -9.46 -1.54 13.73
CA SER A 190 -9.07 -2.68 14.58
C SER A 190 -8.02 -3.60 13.95
N THR A 191 -7.91 -3.63 12.61
CA THR A 191 -6.91 -4.44 11.90
C THR A 191 -5.49 -4.01 12.24
N TYR A 192 -5.27 -2.72 12.50
CA TYR A 192 -3.95 -2.19 12.86
C TYR A 192 -3.48 -2.56 14.27
N GLN A 193 -4.32 -3.25 15.06
CA GLN A 193 -3.94 -3.83 16.36
C GLN A 193 -3.40 -5.27 16.23
N GLY A 194 -3.42 -5.86 15.03
CA GLY A 194 -2.93 -7.21 14.75
C GLY A 194 -1.41 -7.29 14.59
N ASN A 195 -0.89 -8.51 14.36
CA ASN A 195 0.50 -8.70 13.95
C ASN A 195 0.70 -8.32 12.47
N TYR A 196 1.95 -8.21 12.02
CA TYR A 196 2.26 -7.82 10.62
C TYR A 196 1.49 -8.64 9.58
N ALA A 197 1.42 -9.97 9.74
CA ALA A 197 0.72 -10.82 8.80
C ALA A 197 -0.79 -10.48 8.72
N SER A 198 -1.43 -10.15 9.85
CA SER A 198 -2.81 -9.70 9.88
C SER A 198 -3.00 -8.33 9.21
N ILE A 199 -2.07 -7.40 9.41
CA ILE A 199 -2.12 -6.08 8.76
C ILE A 199 -2.01 -6.26 7.25
N PHE A 200 -0.90 -6.84 6.77
CA PHE A 200 -0.64 -6.98 5.33
C PHE A 200 -1.64 -7.89 4.62
N TYR A 201 -2.28 -8.82 5.32
CA TYR A 201 -3.32 -9.67 4.73
C TYR A 201 -4.45 -8.85 4.12
N GLU A 202 -4.89 -7.78 4.78
CA GLU A 202 -5.92 -6.91 4.20
C GLU A 202 -5.41 -6.12 3.00
N TYR A 203 -4.17 -5.61 3.05
CA TYR A 203 -3.54 -4.90 1.92
C TYR A 203 -3.44 -5.80 0.68
N TRP A 204 -3.02 -7.06 0.83
CA TRP A 204 -2.91 -7.98 -0.29
C TRP A 204 -4.25 -8.25 -0.94
N ARG A 205 -5.29 -8.48 -0.14
CA ARG A 205 -6.64 -8.75 -0.63
C ARG A 205 -7.27 -7.52 -1.27
N SER A 206 -7.02 -6.36 -0.69
CA SER A 206 -7.42 -5.05 -1.21
C SER A 206 -6.81 -4.82 -2.59
N PHE A 207 -5.48 -4.96 -2.72
CA PHE A 207 -4.78 -4.86 -4.00
C PHE A 207 -5.32 -5.86 -5.04
N LEU A 208 -5.46 -7.13 -4.67
CA LEU A 208 -5.94 -8.16 -5.60
C LEU A 208 -7.38 -7.90 -6.06
N THR A 209 -8.23 -7.43 -5.15
CA THR A 209 -9.63 -7.09 -5.47
C THR A 209 -9.69 -5.87 -6.38
N VAL A 210 -8.90 -4.83 -6.13
CA VAL A 210 -8.79 -3.66 -7.02
C VAL A 210 -8.22 -4.04 -8.38
N ASP A 211 -7.16 -4.85 -8.44
CA ASP A 211 -6.62 -5.34 -9.70
C ASP A 211 -7.68 -6.11 -10.51
N LYS A 212 -8.52 -6.91 -9.85
CA LYS A 212 -9.68 -7.57 -10.47
C LYS A 212 -10.74 -6.58 -10.96
N LEU A 213 -11.03 -5.52 -10.19
CA LEU A 213 -11.94 -4.46 -10.62
C LEU A 213 -11.42 -3.76 -11.88
N VAL A 214 -10.12 -3.43 -11.93
CA VAL A 214 -9.49 -2.82 -13.10
C VAL A 214 -9.52 -3.77 -14.30
N GLU A 215 -9.27 -5.07 -14.11
CA GLU A 215 -9.42 -6.06 -15.18
C GLU A 215 -10.85 -6.09 -15.76
N ASN A 216 -11.87 -6.03 -14.89
CA ASN A 216 -13.27 -6.16 -15.31
C ASN A 216 -13.85 -4.86 -15.89
N LEU A 217 -13.43 -3.70 -15.38
CA LEU A 217 -13.89 -2.38 -15.84
C LEU A 217 -13.00 -1.78 -16.95
N GLY A 218 -11.80 -2.33 -17.15
CA GLY A 218 -10.90 -2.01 -18.25
C GLY A 218 -9.92 -0.86 -18.00
N SER A 219 -10.11 -0.06 -16.94
CA SER A 219 -9.19 1.03 -16.57
C SER A 219 -9.34 1.45 -15.11
N VAL A 220 -8.31 2.11 -14.58
CA VAL A 220 -8.35 2.71 -13.24
C VAL A 220 -9.40 3.83 -13.16
N GLN A 221 -9.50 4.67 -14.19
CA GLN A 221 -10.53 5.71 -14.26
C GLN A 221 -11.94 5.14 -14.14
N ALA A 222 -12.23 4.03 -14.83
CA ALA A 222 -13.54 3.39 -14.76
C ALA A 222 -13.85 2.83 -13.35
N VAL A 223 -12.82 2.41 -12.59
CA VAL A 223 -12.96 2.00 -11.19
C VAL A 223 -13.29 3.22 -10.32
N CYS A 224 -12.55 4.33 -10.46
CA CYS A 224 -12.83 5.59 -9.75
C CYS A 224 -14.25 6.09 -10.05
N ASP A 225 -14.65 6.12 -11.33
CA ASP A 225 -16.01 6.53 -11.73
C ASP A 225 -17.07 5.63 -11.10
N SER A 226 -16.79 4.33 -10.96
CA SER A 226 -17.71 3.38 -10.34
C SER A 226 -17.82 3.59 -8.84
N TYR A 227 -16.70 3.83 -8.17
CA TYR A 227 -16.67 4.26 -6.78
C TYR A 227 -17.48 5.56 -6.59
N HIS A 228 -17.25 6.59 -7.39
CA HIS A 228 -18.01 7.85 -7.30
C HIS A 228 -19.50 7.69 -7.62
N ARG A 229 -19.89 6.71 -8.45
CA ARG A 229 -21.32 6.37 -8.60
C ARG A 229 -21.90 5.81 -7.31
N TRP A 230 -21.18 4.90 -6.64
CA TRP A 230 -21.60 4.38 -5.33
C TRP A 230 -21.70 5.48 -4.28
N THR A 231 -20.76 6.43 -4.26
CA THR A 231 -20.77 7.52 -3.27
C THR A 231 -21.96 8.46 -3.40
N ASN A 232 -22.51 8.58 -4.62
CA ASN A 232 -23.72 9.35 -4.93
C ASN A 232 -25.03 8.59 -4.63
N THR A 233 -24.96 7.37 -4.08
CA THR A 233 -26.13 6.64 -3.57
C THR A 233 -26.44 7.02 -2.12
N ASP A 234 -27.48 6.42 -1.53
CA ASP A 234 -27.76 6.55 -0.10
C ASP A 234 -26.74 5.83 0.80
N LYS A 235 -25.77 5.11 0.21
CA LYS A 235 -24.71 4.35 0.88
C LYS A 235 -25.22 3.36 1.93
N THR A 236 -26.45 2.87 1.75
CA THR A 236 -27.03 1.82 2.60
C THR A 236 -26.39 0.45 2.37
N LEU A 237 -25.77 0.26 1.21
CA LEU A 237 -25.02 -0.93 0.83
C LEU A 237 -23.51 -0.65 0.89
N PRO A 238 -22.70 -1.49 1.59
CA PRO A 238 -21.25 -1.37 1.57
C PRO A 238 -20.69 -1.40 0.14
N LEU A 239 -19.59 -0.69 -0.10
CA LEU A 239 -19.00 -0.53 -1.44
C LEU A 239 -18.73 -1.87 -2.14
N LEU A 240 -18.18 -2.84 -1.41
CA LEU A 240 -17.92 -4.17 -1.95
C LEU A 240 -19.21 -4.87 -2.40
N ASP A 241 -20.22 -4.86 -1.53
CA ASP A 241 -21.50 -5.50 -1.81
C ASP A 241 -22.20 -4.83 -2.99
N TRP A 242 -22.02 -3.51 -3.13
CA TRP A 242 -22.49 -2.76 -4.28
C TRP A 242 -21.79 -3.22 -5.57
N PHE A 243 -20.47 -3.37 -5.58
CA PHE A 243 -19.75 -3.91 -6.75
C PHE A 243 -20.25 -5.30 -7.14
N ILE A 244 -20.55 -6.16 -6.15
CA ILE A 244 -21.13 -7.50 -6.38
C ILE A 244 -22.54 -7.39 -6.96
N GLN A 245 -23.40 -6.54 -6.39
CA GLN A 245 -24.76 -6.34 -6.89
C GLN A 245 -24.77 -5.79 -8.33
N GLN A 246 -23.84 -4.90 -8.67
CA GLN A 246 -23.65 -4.39 -10.03
C GLN A 246 -23.02 -5.42 -10.97
N LYS A 247 -22.67 -6.62 -10.49
CA LYS A 247 -22.00 -7.70 -11.24
C LYS A 247 -20.66 -7.25 -11.85
N ILE A 248 -19.99 -6.32 -11.18
CA ILE A 248 -18.65 -5.88 -11.58
C ILE A 248 -17.63 -6.93 -11.14
N ILE A 249 -17.81 -7.53 -9.97
CA ILE A 249 -17.06 -8.69 -9.47
C ILE A 249 -18.05 -9.71 -8.89
N ASP A 250 -17.70 -10.99 -8.93
CA ASP A 250 -18.54 -12.04 -8.33
C ASP A 250 -18.36 -12.11 -6.80
N LYS A 251 -17.13 -11.86 -6.34
CA LYS A 251 -16.72 -11.79 -4.94
C LYS A 251 -15.34 -11.13 -4.82
N GLU A 252 -15.01 -10.69 -3.62
CA GLU A 252 -13.64 -10.35 -3.23
C GLU A 252 -12.69 -11.56 -3.26
N ILE A 253 -11.39 -11.26 -3.39
CA ILE A 253 -10.30 -12.24 -3.35
C ILE A 253 -9.90 -12.55 -1.91
#